data_AF-A0A9D1G849-F1
#
_entry.id   AF-A0A9D1G849-F1
#
_cell.length_a   1.000
_cell.length_b   1.000
_cell.length_c   1.000
_cell.angle_alpha   90.00
_cell.angle_beta   90.00
_cell.angle_gamma   90.00
#
_symmetry.space_group_name_H-M   'P 1'
#
loop_
_entity.id
_entity.type
_entity.pdbx_description
1 polymer ?
#
loop_
_entity_poly.entity_id
_entity_poly.type
_entity_poly.pdbx_seq_one_letter_code
_entity_poly.pdbx_strand_id
1 'polypeptide(L)'
;MTAEEFWDKIVISEEEKEVSKYFLEYRGVAEHENVRVFLQSLKETTVEYSEIATVFRYDKRIRRIIFKYIGFLEEYLRAYISNTYGENTRKFQHTSKLNAAFNKLGNLFLALSDLTFGQLINQIKLLSEEEKYSIFSYLGKVNLFNNSNLDALVVLRNEVYHNRFLLDNKRLSVCKLGDNNNSLWINLVNLSNHLPDKLQLNFSSDINSSKFCDKMPEKYQTKWDLPNNLIISI
;
A
#
# COMPACT_ATOMS: atom_id res chain seq x y z
N MET A 1 -8.87 -24.71 -14.19
CA MET A 1 -9.65 -24.72 -12.94
C MET A 1 -10.99 -24.07 -13.22
N THR A 2 -12.07 -24.84 -13.18
CA THR A 2 -13.46 -24.34 -13.24
C THR A 2 -13.94 -23.88 -11.87
N ALA A 3 -15.12 -23.29 -11.79
CA ALA A 3 -15.73 -22.90 -10.52
C ALA A 3 -16.08 -24.12 -9.67
N GLU A 4 -16.58 -25.20 -10.29
CA GLU A 4 -16.90 -26.46 -9.64
C GLU A 4 -15.66 -27.11 -9.02
N GLU A 5 -14.57 -27.21 -9.80
CA GLU A 5 -13.28 -27.73 -9.31
C GLU A 5 -12.70 -26.91 -8.14
N PHE A 6 -13.04 -25.62 -8.05
CA PHE A 6 -12.66 -24.76 -6.94
C PHE A 6 -13.55 -24.99 -5.71
N TRP A 7 -14.88 -25.06 -5.90
CA TRP A 7 -15.82 -25.32 -4.81
C TRP A 7 -15.60 -26.67 -4.12
N ASP A 8 -15.18 -27.70 -4.87
CA ASP A 8 -14.88 -29.02 -4.31
C ASP A 8 -13.68 -29.02 -3.34
N LYS A 9 -12.87 -27.96 -3.34
CA LYS A 9 -11.67 -27.82 -2.48
C LYS A 9 -11.89 -26.99 -1.21
N ILE A 10 -13.09 -26.44 -1.02
CA ILE A 10 -13.41 -25.53 0.08
C ILE A 10 -14.72 -25.93 0.75
N VAL A 11 -14.91 -25.44 1.96
CA VAL A 11 -16.22 -25.48 2.61
C VAL A 11 -17.03 -24.27 2.14
N ILE A 12 -18.17 -24.50 1.51
CA ILE A 12 -19.04 -23.44 0.96
C ILE A 12 -20.51 -23.88 0.99
N SER A 13 -21.41 -22.97 1.38
CA SER A 13 -22.86 -23.23 1.33
C SER A 13 -23.43 -22.98 -0.08
N GLU A 14 -24.63 -23.51 -0.37
CA GLU A 14 -25.30 -23.23 -1.66
C GLU A 14 -25.60 -21.73 -1.86
N GLU A 15 -25.95 -21.02 -0.79
CA GLU A 15 -26.14 -19.56 -0.82
C GLU A 15 -24.83 -18.83 -1.17
N GLU A 16 -23.72 -19.25 -0.56
CA GLU A 16 -22.40 -18.69 -0.86
C GLU A 16 -21.92 -19.03 -2.26
N LYS A 17 -22.28 -20.21 -2.82
CA LYS A 17 -21.99 -20.55 -4.21
C LYS A 17 -22.60 -19.54 -5.17
N GLU A 18 -23.87 -19.18 -5.01
CA GLU A 18 -24.53 -18.17 -5.84
C GLU A 18 -23.85 -16.80 -5.75
N VAL A 19 -23.46 -16.38 -4.54
CA VAL A 19 -22.70 -15.13 -4.35
C VAL A 19 -21.31 -15.23 -4.97
N SER A 20 -20.66 -16.37 -4.86
CA SER A 20 -19.29 -16.58 -5.35
C SER A 20 -19.18 -16.51 -6.86
N LYS A 21 -20.22 -16.92 -7.61
CA LYS A 21 -20.24 -16.83 -9.08
C LYS A 21 -19.91 -15.43 -9.57
N TYR A 22 -20.50 -14.40 -8.93
CA TYR A 22 -20.20 -13.00 -9.22
C TYR A 22 -18.71 -12.70 -9.04
N PHE A 23 -18.12 -13.03 -7.89
CA PHE A 23 -16.71 -12.70 -7.64
C PHE A 23 -15.74 -13.53 -8.48
N LEU A 24 -16.04 -14.80 -8.75
CA LEU A 24 -15.27 -15.67 -9.63
C LEU A 24 -15.24 -15.13 -11.06
N GLU A 25 -16.33 -14.53 -11.54
CA GLU A 25 -16.37 -13.85 -12.84
C GLU A 25 -15.43 -12.63 -12.89
N TYR A 26 -15.51 -11.72 -11.91
CA TYR A 26 -14.76 -10.46 -11.97
C TYR A 26 -13.31 -10.55 -11.50
N ARG A 27 -12.97 -11.48 -10.61
CA ARG A 27 -11.59 -11.65 -10.10
C ARG A 27 -10.89 -12.87 -10.68
N GLY A 28 -11.64 -13.81 -11.25
CA GLY A 28 -11.11 -15.06 -11.77
C GLY A 28 -10.99 -16.15 -10.70
N VAL A 29 -11.22 -17.39 -11.13
CA VAL A 29 -11.05 -18.60 -10.31
C VAL A 29 -9.60 -18.76 -9.85
N ALA A 30 -8.63 -18.43 -10.72
CA ALA A 30 -7.22 -18.55 -10.39
C ALA A 30 -6.78 -17.67 -9.21
N GLU A 31 -7.31 -16.46 -9.09
CA GLU A 31 -7.00 -15.58 -7.96
C GLU A 31 -7.63 -16.11 -6.65
N HIS A 32 -8.83 -16.68 -6.72
CA HIS A 32 -9.45 -17.33 -5.57
C HIS A 32 -8.67 -18.57 -5.13
N GLU A 33 -8.18 -19.37 -6.06
CA GLU A 33 -7.31 -20.52 -5.76
C GLU A 33 -6.00 -20.07 -5.11
N ASN A 34 -5.37 -18.98 -5.59
CA ASN A 34 -4.17 -18.44 -4.97
C ASN A 34 -4.41 -18.06 -3.51
N VAL A 35 -5.51 -17.36 -3.21
CA VAL A 35 -5.88 -17.00 -1.84
C VAL A 35 -6.21 -18.25 -1.02
N ARG A 36 -6.91 -19.24 -1.58
CA ARG A 36 -7.18 -20.52 -0.90
C ARG A 36 -5.88 -21.22 -0.53
N VAL A 37 -4.93 -21.35 -1.45
CA VAL A 37 -3.63 -21.99 -1.21
C VAL A 37 -2.86 -21.23 -0.11
N PHE A 38 -2.84 -19.90 -0.17
CA PHE A 38 -2.25 -19.07 0.87
C PHE A 38 -2.90 -19.35 2.24
N LEU A 39 -4.22 -19.33 2.34
CA LEU A 39 -4.94 -19.59 3.60
C LEU A 39 -4.70 -21.02 4.09
N GLN A 40 -4.73 -22.00 3.20
CA GLN A 40 -4.45 -23.40 3.52
C GLN A 40 -3.03 -23.59 4.05
N SER A 41 -2.05 -22.80 3.60
CA SER A 41 -0.68 -22.87 4.13
C SER A 41 -0.56 -22.43 5.60
N LEU A 42 -1.58 -21.76 6.12
CA LEU A 42 -1.60 -21.20 7.47
C LEU A 42 -2.41 -22.05 8.47
N LYS A 43 -3.10 -23.10 8.01
CA LYS A 43 -3.95 -23.93 8.87
C LYS A 43 -4.11 -25.35 8.33
N GLU A 44 -4.39 -26.29 9.23
CA GLU A 44 -4.60 -27.70 8.86
C GLU A 44 -6.04 -28.00 8.41
N THR A 45 -7.00 -27.16 8.79
CA THR A 45 -8.41 -27.34 8.42
C THR A 45 -8.67 -26.86 7.00
N THR A 46 -9.70 -27.42 6.36
CA THR A 46 -10.16 -26.96 5.05
C THR A 46 -10.56 -25.49 5.11
N VAL A 47 -10.19 -24.73 4.08
CA VAL A 47 -10.55 -23.31 3.94
C VAL A 47 -12.05 -23.17 3.67
N GLU A 48 -12.69 -22.23 4.36
CA GLU A 48 -14.07 -21.82 4.10
C GLU A 48 -14.10 -20.68 3.07
N TYR A 49 -15.15 -20.63 2.24
CA TYR A 49 -15.33 -19.53 1.29
C TYR A 49 -15.49 -18.17 1.99
N SER A 50 -16.14 -18.15 3.16
CA SER A 50 -16.29 -16.99 4.04
C SER A 50 -14.94 -16.32 4.37
N GLU A 51 -13.90 -17.12 4.62
CA GLU A 51 -12.53 -16.67 4.88
C GLU A 51 -11.90 -16.04 3.64
N ILE A 52 -11.98 -16.71 2.49
CA ILE A 52 -11.45 -16.20 1.21
C ILE A 52 -12.07 -14.84 0.88
N ALA A 53 -13.41 -14.76 0.96
CA ALA A 53 -14.14 -13.54 0.69
C ALA A 53 -13.78 -12.42 1.69
N THR A 54 -13.61 -12.75 2.96
CA THR A 54 -13.20 -11.78 3.99
C THR A 54 -11.79 -11.29 3.79
N VAL A 55 -10.87 -12.17 3.42
CA VAL A 55 -9.47 -11.85 3.14
C VAL A 55 -9.34 -10.92 1.93
N PHE A 56 -10.14 -11.12 0.87
CA PHE A 56 -10.23 -10.15 -0.23
C PHE A 56 -10.75 -8.78 0.20
N ARG A 57 -11.76 -8.74 1.09
CA ARG A 57 -12.29 -7.47 1.61
C ARG A 57 -11.26 -6.77 2.49
N TYR A 58 -10.56 -7.51 3.34
CA TYR A 58 -9.51 -7.01 4.22
C TYR A 58 -8.32 -6.45 3.42
N ASP A 59 -7.80 -7.21 2.44
CA ASP A 59 -6.74 -6.75 1.54
C ASP A 59 -7.13 -5.47 0.80
N LYS A 60 -8.37 -5.41 0.29
CA LYS A 60 -8.91 -4.21 -0.38
C LYS A 60 -8.98 -3.01 0.56
N ARG A 61 -9.30 -3.20 1.83
CA ARG A 61 -9.30 -2.12 2.84
C ARG A 61 -7.89 -1.60 3.09
N ILE A 62 -6.94 -2.47 3.38
CA ILE A 62 -5.53 -2.09 3.55
C ILE A 62 -5.04 -1.33 2.31
N ARG A 63 -5.31 -1.84 1.10
CA ARG A 63 -4.94 -1.19 -0.16
C ARG A 63 -5.48 0.23 -0.28
N ARG A 64 -6.75 0.45 0.06
CA ARG A 64 -7.37 1.78 0.04
C ARG A 64 -6.70 2.74 1.03
N ILE A 65 -6.37 2.24 2.21
CA ILE A 65 -5.65 3.02 3.22
C ILE A 65 -4.27 3.39 2.69
N ILE A 66 -3.48 2.43 2.21
CA ILE A 66 -2.15 2.71 1.62
C ILE A 66 -2.26 3.74 0.50
N PHE A 67 -3.20 3.57 -0.43
CA PHE A 67 -3.40 4.50 -1.54
C PHE A 67 -3.66 5.94 -1.06
N LYS A 68 -4.55 6.11 -0.07
CA LYS A 68 -4.85 7.41 0.55
C LYS A 68 -3.60 8.07 1.12
N TYR A 69 -2.81 7.35 1.92
CA TYR A 69 -1.66 7.95 2.61
C TYR A 69 -0.42 8.11 1.72
N ILE A 70 -0.23 7.28 0.71
CA ILE A 70 0.78 7.54 -0.33
C ILE A 70 0.40 8.80 -1.12
N GLY A 71 -0.88 9.00 -1.44
CA GLY A 71 -1.36 10.25 -2.06
C GLY A 71 -1.01 11.48 -1.22
N PHE A 72 -1.29 11.44 0.08
CA PHE A 72 -0.91 12.53 0.99
C PHE A 72 0.61 12.75 1.08
N LEU A 73 1.39 11.68 1.12
CA LEU A 73 2.86 11.78 1.12
C LEU A 73 3.33 12.46 -0.18
N GLU A 74 2.80 12.05 -1.32
CA GLU A 74 3.13 12.61 -2.63
C GLU A 74 2.81 14.12 -2.69
N GLU A 75 1.63 14.53 -2.24
CA GLU A 75 1.24 15.94 -2.14
C GLU A 75 2.16 16.74 -1.21
N TYR A 76 2.46 16.19 -0.02
CA TYR A 76 3.32 16.81 0.96
C TYR A 76 4.74 17.04 0.42
N LEU A 77 5.34 16.05 -0.24
CA LEU A 77 6.68 16.17 -0.83
C LEU A 77 6.72 17.23 -1.93
N ARG A 78 5.69 17.31 -2.79
CA ARG A 78 5.58 18.38 -3.81
C ARG A 78 5.46 19.75 -3.17
N ALA A 79 4.64 19.88 -2.13
CA ALA A 79 4.43 21.12 -1.41
C ALA A 79 5.72 21.60 -0.74
N TYR A 80 6.47 20.70 -0.10
CA TYR A 80 7.76 21.04 0.51
C TYR A 80 8.72 21.65 -0.52
N ILE A 81 8.98 20.95 -1.64
CA ILE A 81 9.91 21.45 -2.67
C ILE A 81 9.41 22.79 -3.24
N SER A 82 8.11 22.90 -3.51
CA SER A 82 7.52 24.13 -4.07
C SER A 82 7.65 25.32 -3.13
N ASN A 83 7.38 25.13 -1.84
CA ASN A 83 7.45 26.19 -0.83
C ASN A 83 8.90 26.60 -0.55
N THR A 84 9.84 25.65 -0.56
CA THR A 84 11.24 25.92 -0.24
C THR A 84 12.00 26.56 -1.41
N TYR A 85 11.72 26.17 -2.66
CA TYR A 85 12.50 26.60 -3.83
C TYR A 85 11.71 27.28 -4.94
N GLY A 86 10.40 27.50 -4.78
CA GLY A 86 9.54 28.07 -5.82
C GLY A 86 10.07 29.38 -6.41
N GLU A 87 10.68 30.23 -5.58
CA GLU A 87 11.26 31.52 -5.99
C GLU A 87 12.70 31.41 -6.50
N ASN A 88 13.42 30.34 -6.16
CA ASN A 88 14.81 30.16 -6.55
C ASN A 88 15.17 28.69 -6.77
N THR A 89 14.78 28.19 -7.95
CA THR A 89 15.01 26.81 -8.36
C THR A 89 16.48 26.44 -8.50
N ARG A 90 17.41 27.40 -8.55
CA ARG A 90 18.86 27.13 -8.62
C ARG A 90 19.46 26.67 -7.29
N LYS A 91 18.72 26.77 -6.20
CA LYS A 91 19.19 26.42 -4.84
C LYS A 91 19.28 24.92 -4.57
N PHE A 92 18.70 24.07 -5.42
CA PHE A 92 18.76 22.63 -5.24
C PHE A 92 19.04 21.91 -6.56
N GLN A 93 19.54 20.68 -6.44
CA GLN A 93 19.85 19.86 -7.60
C GLN A 93 18.57 19.29 -8.20
N HIS A 94 18.43 19.38 -9.52
CA HIS A 94 17.30 18.79 -10.24
C HIS A 94 17.69 17.48 -10.91
N THR A 95 16.78 16.52 -10.87
CA THR A 95 16.81 15.37 -11.77
C THR A 95 16.60 15.83 -13.22
N SER A 96 17.08 15.04 -14.18
CA SER A 96 16.84 15.30 -15.61
C SER A 96 15.34 15.36 -15.95
N LYS A 97 14.51 14.57 -15.25
CA LYS A 97 13.05 14.57 -15.42
C LYS A 97 12.41 15.86 -14.91
N LEU A 98 12.79 16.33 -13.71
CA LEU A 98 12.30 17.61 -13.20
C LEU A 98 12.72 18.77 -14.11
N ASN A 99 13.98 18.80 -14.55
CA ASN A 99 14.47 19.81 -15.49
C ASN A 99 13.68 19.84 -16.80
N ALA A 100 13.40 18.66 -17.38
CA ALA A 100 12.61 18.58 -18.60
C ALA A 100 11.17 19.09 -18.40
N ALA A 101 10.53 18.71 -17.28
CA ALA A 101 9.19 19.17 -16.93
C ALA A 101 9.17 20.69 -16.68
N PHE A 102 10.17 21.23 -15.97
CA PHE A 102 10.29 22.66 -15.69
C PHE A 102 10.51 23.48 -16.97
N ASN A 103 11.39 23.03 -17.87
CA ASN A 103 11.62 23.70 -19.16
C ASN A 103 10.35 23.71 -20.04
N LYS A 104 9.50 22.69 -19.91
CA LYS A 104 8.23 22.60 -20.64
C LYS A 104 7.13 23.49 -20.04
N LEU A 105 7.04 23.56 -18.71
CA LEU A 105 5.90 24.14 -18.00
C LEU A 105 6.18 25.52 -17.39
N GLY A 106 7.44 25.91 -17.24
CA GLY A 106 7.88 27.22 -16.72
C GLY A 106 7.59 27.47 -15.24
N ASN A 107 7.06 26.49 -14.51
CA ASN A 107 6.64 26.62 -13.12
C ASN A 107 6.99 25.37 -12.31
N LEU A 108 7.61 25.54 -11.14
CA LEU A 108 8.12 24.43 -10.32
C LEU A 108 6.98 23.53 -9.81
N PHE A 109 5.88 24.12 -9.35
CA PHE A 109 4.72 23.37 -8.87
C PHE A 109 4.10 22.51 -9.98
N LEU A 110 3.92 23.08 -11.18
CA LEU A 110 3.42 22.33 -12.33
C LEU A 110 4.41 21.23 -12.75
N ALA A 111 5.71 21.52 -12.75
CA ALA A 111 6.75 20.54 -13.08
C ALA A 111 6.79 19.36 -12.10
N LEU A 112 6.65 19.62 -10.80
CA LEU A 112 6.56 18.58 -9.77
C LEU A 112 5.28 17.75 -9.89
N SER A 113 4.18 18.36 -10.32
CA SER A 113 2.90 17.68 -10.55
C SER A 113 2.94 16.74 -11.76
N ASP A 114 3.81 17.02 -12.74
CA ASP A 114 4.03 16.16 -13.93
C ASP A 114 4.89 14.92 -13.62
N LEU A 115 5.55 14.89 -12.45
CA LEU A 115 6.37 13.74 -12.05
C LEU A 115 5.51 12.58 -11.52
N THR A 116 5.86 11.37 -11.94
CA THR A 116 5.42 10.13 -11.26
C THR A 116 5.98 10.06 -9.84
N PHE A 117 5.34 9.28 -8.96
CA PHE A 117 5.82 9.09 -7.59
C PHE A 117 7.29 8.66 -7.51
N GLY A 118 7.72 7.70 -8.34
CA GLY A 118 9.12 7.27 -8.39
C GLY A 118 10.10 8.37 -8.83
N GLN A 119 9.69 9.23 -9.78
CA GLN A 119 10.49 10.38 -10.20
C GLN A 119 10.58 11.45 -9.10
N LEU A 120 9.47 11.69 -8.39
CA LEU A 120 9.44 12.59 -7.23
C LEU A 120 10.36 12.07 -6.11
N ILE A 121 10.30 10.77 -5.80
CA ILE A 121 11.19 10.14 -4.83
C ILE A 121 12.66 10.29 -5.25
N ASN A 122 13.00 10.07 -6.52
CA ASN A 122 14.36 10.30 -7.02
C ASN A 122 14.79 11.76 -6.87
N GLN A 123 13.87 12.71 -7.00
CA GLN A 123 14.14 14.12 -6.74
C GLN A 123 14.42 14.38 -5.26
N ILE A 124 13.65 13.79 -4.34
CA ILE A 124 13.86 13.91 -2.89
C ILE A 124 15.23 13.36 -2.47
N LYS A 125 15.69 12.27 -3.10
CA LYS A 125 17.02 11.68 -2.81
C LYS A 125 18.20 12.62 -3.12
N LEU A 126 18.01 13.61 -3.99
CA LEU A 126 19.04 14.61 -4.32
C LEU A 126 19.09 15.79 -3.34
N LEU A 127 18.10 15.91 -2.44
CA LEU A 127 18.13 16.94 -1.40
C LEU A 127 19.27 16.64 -0.40
N SER A 128 19.72 17.68 0.29
CA SER A 128 20.69 17.53 1.38
C SER A 128 20.12 16.71 2.53
N GLU A 129 20.98 16.13 3.35
CA GLU A 129 20.55 15.37 4.53
C GLU A 129 19.79 16.24 5.53
N GLU A 130 20.13 17.52 5.65
CA GLU A 130 19.38 18.48 6.49
C GLU A 130 17.94 18.68 5.99
N GLU A 131 17.76 18.81 4.68
CA GLU A 131 16.43 18.95 4.08
C GLU A 131 15.63 17.65 4.22
N LYS A 132 16.23 16.49 3.93
CA LYS A 132 15.60 15.19 4.16
C LYS A 132 15.23 14.99 5.62
N TYR A 133 16.09 15.41 6.54
CA TYR A 133 15.80 15.42 7.96
C TYR A 133 14.56 16.28 8.21
N SER A 134 14.51 17.54 7.75
CA SER A 134 13.33 18.39 7.95
C SER A 134 12.01 17.82 7.38
N ILE A 135 12.08 17.01 6.32
CA ILE A 135 10.94 16.35 5.69
C ILE A 135 10.49 15.12 6.48
N PHE A 136 11.41 14.39 7.15
CA PHE A 136 11.13 13.08 7.73
C PHE A 136 11.43 12.97 9.24
N SER A 137 11.93 14.02 9.90
CA SER A 137 12.35 14.04 11.31
C SER A 137 11.18 14.27 12.27
N TYR A 138 10.09 13.58 12.02
CA TYR A 138 8.88 13.59 12.80
C TYR A 138 9.05 12.65 14.02
N LEU A 139 8.73 13.14 15.22
CA LEU A 139 8.90 12.44 16.51
C LEU A 139 10.33 12.05 16.94
N GLY A 140 11.36 12.80 16.55
CA GLY A 140 12.74 12.55 17.03
C GLY A 140 13.36 11.25 16.50
N LYS A 141 12.85 10.73 15.38
CA LYS A 141 13.36 9.53 14.69
C LYS A 141 14.57 9.90 13.82
N VAL A 142 15.71 10.16 14.47
CA VAL A 142 16.91 10.74 13.84
C VAL A 142 17.58 9.85 12.78
N ASN A 143 17.26 8.55 12.72
CA ASN A 143 18.04 7.57 11.91
C ASN A 143 17.21 6.68 10.96
N LEU A 144 15.99 7.07 10.56
CA LEU A 144 15.15 6.22 9.69
C LEU A 144 15.27 6.52 8.19
N PHE A 145 16.00 7.58 7.83
CA PHE A 145 16.19 7.94 6.43
C PHE A 145 17.14 6.96 5.74
N ASN A 146 16.62 6.22 4.78
CA ASN A 146 17.40 5.37 3.90
C ASN A 146 16.84 5.44 2.48
N ASN A 147 17.71 5.66 1.48
CA ASN A 147 17.28 5.66 0.08
C ASN A 147 16.57 4.36 -0.32
N SER A 148 16.95 3.20 0.25
CA SER A 148 16.27 1.94 -0.02
C SER A 148 14.86 1.88 0.59
N ASN A 149 14.64 2.57 1.71
CA ASN A 149 13.31 2.69 2.31
C ASN A 149 12.39 3.54 1.44
N LEU A 150 12.90 4.62 0.85
CA LEU A 150 12.16 5.39 -0.15
C LEU A 150 11.85 4.58 -1.42
N ASP A 151 12.81 3.76 -1.89
CA ASP A 151 12.57 2.84 -3.01
C ASP A 151 11.48 1.83 -2.68
N ALA A 152 11.44 1.34 -1.44
CA ALA A 152 10.38 0.42 -1.00
C ALA A 152 8.99 1.07 -1.04
N LEU A 153 8.87 2.38 -0.74
CA LEU A 153 7.59 3.09 -0.90
C LEU A 153 7.13 3.13 -2.36
N VAL A 154 8.05 3.31 -3.32
CA VAL A 154 7.73 3.29 -4.74
C VAL A 154 7.21 1.91 -5.16
N VAL A 155 7.85 0.84 -4.68
CA VAL A 155 7.40 -0.53 -4.96
C VAL A 155 6.04 -0.80 -4.32
N LEU A 156 5.85 -0.46 -3.05
CA LEU A 156 4.55 -0.58 -2.36
C LEU A 156 3.43 0.14 -3.13
N ARG A 157 3.69 1.39 -3.57
CA ARG A 157 2.76 2.19 -4.38
C ARG A 157 2.38 1.48 -5.68
N ASN A 158 3.36 0.91 -6.37
CA ASN A 158 3.12 0.22 -7.63
C ASN A 158 2.32 -1.07 -7.44
N GLU A 159 2.64 -1.86 -6.42
CA GLU A 159 1.89 -3.09 -6.11
C GLU A 159 0.43 -2.80 -5.74
N VAL A 160 0.18 -1.71 -5.00
CA VAL A 160 -1.16 -1.18 -4.71
C VAL A 160 -1.90 -0.79 -6.00
N TYR A 161 -1.23 -0.05 -6.89
CA TYR A 161 -1.82 0.42 -8.15
C TYR A 161 -2.13 -0.72 -9.14
N HIS A 162 -1.28 -1.75 -9.17
CA HIS A 162 -1.49 -2.97 -9.96
C HIS A 162 -2.54 -3.92 -9.37
N ASN A 163 -3.23 -3.52 -8.30
CA ASN A 163 -4.29 -4.30 -7.66
C ASN A 163 -3.87 -5.69 -7.17
N ARG A 164 -2.58 -5.89 -6.87
CA ARG A 164 -2.03 -7.17 -6.41
C ARG A 164 -2.53 -7.51 -5.01
N PHE A 165 -2.69 -8.80 -4.73
CA PHE A 165 -3.01 -9.30 -3.40
C PHE A 165 -1.80 -9.07 -2.47
N LEU A 166 -1.93 -8.14 -1.52
CA LEU A 166 -0.82 -7.61 -0.73
C LEU A 166 -0.40 -8.53 0.42
N LEU A 167 -1.36 -9.27 1.01
CA LEU A 167 -1.11 -10.12 2.17
C LEU A 167 -0.12 -11.27 1.91
N ASP A 168 0.04 -11.71 0.65
CA ASP A 168 1.05 -12.69 0.22
C ASP A 168 1.99 -12.12 -0.86
N ASN A 169 2.18 -10.79 -0.89
CA ASN A 169 2.94 -10.18 -1.98
C ASN A 169 4.46 -10.24 -1.79
N LYS A 170 5.08 -11.23 -2.42
CA LYS A 170 6.54 -11.43 -2.43
C LYS A 170 7.33 -10.39 -3.23
N ARG A 171 6.67 -9.51 -4.00
CA ARG A 171 7.31 -8.45 -4.80
C ARG A 171 7.60 -7.19 -4.01
N LEU A 172 7.10 -7.08 -2.78
CA LEU A 172 7.43 -5.98 -1.90
C LEU A 172 8.95 -5.91 -1.69
N SER A 173 9.46 -4.69 -1.59
CA SER A 173 10.88 -4.45 -1.36
C SER A 173 11.25 -4.69 0.09
N VAL A 174 12.51 -5.07 0.30
CA VAL A 174 13.12 -5.12 1.62
C VAL A 174 13.22 -3.70 2.19
N CYS A 175 12.62 -3.49 3.36
CA CYS A 175 12.80 -2.27 4.13
C CYS A 175 13.96 -2.46 5.11
N LYS A 176 14.87 -1.47 5.19
CA LYS A 176 15.94 -1.43 6.18
C LYS A 176 15.44 -0.91 7.52
N LEU A 177 14.48 -1.63 8.10
CA LEU A 177 13.83 -1.36 9.38
C LEU A 177 13.74 -2.69 10.15
N GLY A 178 14.13 -2.69 11.42
CA GLY A 178 14.15 -3.91 12.25
C GLY A 178 14.98 -5.03 11.60
N ASP A 179 14.34 -6.16 11.32
CA ASP A 179 14.97 -7.39 10.82
C ASP A 179 15.26 -7.39 9.31
N ASN A 180 15.14 -6.24 8.63
CA ASN A 180 15.42 -6.11 7.19
C ASN A 180 14.66 -7.10 6.31
N ASN A 181 13.33 -7.17 6.45
CA ASN A 181 12.48 -8.05 5.65
C ASN A 181 11.62 -7.27 4.64
N ASN A 182 10.81 -7.98 3.85
CA ASN A 182 9.91 -7.42 2.84
C ASN A 182 8.43 -7.70 3.13
N SER A 183 8.07 -8.00 4.38
CA SER A 183 6.67 -8.23 4.75
C SER A 183 5.80 -7.00 4.44
N LEU A 184 4.50 -7.24 4.26
CA LEU A 184 3.54 -6.13 4.17
C LEU A 184 3.59 -5.27 5.45
N TRP A 185 3.72 -5.91 6.62
CA TRP A 185 3.83 -5.21 7.91
C TRP A 185 4.98 -4.21 7.92
N ILE A 186 6.20 -4.62 7.57
CA ILE A 186 7.35 -3.70 7.60
C ILE A 186 7.23 -2.59 6.55
N ASN A 187 6.62 -2.87 5.40
CA ASN A 187 6.34 -1.87 4.38
C ASN A 187 5.30 -0.84 4.84
N LEU A 188 4.30 -1.26 5.62
CA LEU A 188 3.34 -0.35 6.27
C LEU A 188 4.03 0.50 7.34
N VAL A 189 4.86 -0.10 8.20
CA VAL A 189 5.67 0.64 9.19
C VAL A 189 6.59 1.63 8.49
N ASN A 190 7.20 1.25 7.37
CA ASN A 190 8.01 2.12 6.55
C ASN A 190 7.22 3.34 6.05
N LEU A 191 6.03 3.13 5.47
CA LEU A 191 5.15 4.22 5.07
C LEU A 191 4.78 5.11 6.26
N SER A 192 4.36 4.53 7.37
CA SER A 192 4.04 5.23 8.63
C SER A 192 5.17 6.17 9.06
N ASN A 193 6.42 5.70 9.01
CA ASN A 193 7.59 6.48 9.40
C ASN A 193 7.96 7.61 8.43
N HIS A 194 7.43 7.62 7.20
CA HIS A 194 7.66 8.70 6.24
C HIS A 194 6.48 9.69 6.17
N LEU A 195 5.43 9.49 6.98
CA LEU A 195 4.31 10.42 7.07
C LEU A 195 4.55 11.47 8.17
N PRO A 196 4.07 12.71 7.97
CA PRO A 196 4.00 13.71 9.04
C PRO A 196 3.20 13.22 10.26
N ASP A 197 3.55 13.66 11.47
CA ASP A 197 3.01 13.19 12.78
C ASP A 197 1.50 12.88 12.77
N LYS A 198 0.69 13.86 12.38
CA LYS A 198 -0.78 13.71 12.39
C LYS A 198 -1.26 12.66 11.40
N LEU A 199 -0.63 12.59 10.22
CA LEU A 199 -0.96 11.59 9.20
C LEU A 199 -0.46 10.21 9.60
N GLN A 200 0.69 10.12 10.27
CA GLN A 200 1.20 8.87 10.84
C GLN A 200 0.19 8.26 11.84
N LEU A 201 -0.29 9.05 12.81
CA LEU A 201 -1.27 8.58 13.80
C LEU A 201 -2.57 8.12 13.15
N ASN A 202 -3.07 8.89 12.18
CA ASN A 202 -4.28 8.53 11.46
C ASN A 202 -4.09 7.27 10.60
N PHE A 203 -2.91 7.09 9.98
CA PHE A 203 -2.59 5.91 9.19
C PHE A 203 -2.57 4.65 10.07
N SER A 204 -1.88 4.69 11.20
CA SER A 204 -1.88 3.56 12.14
C SER A 204 -3.29 3.24 12.65
N SER A 205 -4.08 4.27 12.99
CA SER A 205 -5.48 4.09 13.40
C SER A 205 -6.34 3.43 12.30
N ASP A 206 -6.22 3.90 11.06
CA ASP A 206 -6.97 3.37 9.91
C ASP A 206 -6.57 1.91 9.62
N ILE A 207 -5.27 1.58 9.64
CA ILE A 207 -4.78 0.20 9.48
C ILE A 207 -5.32 -0.70 10.60
N ASN A 208 -5.19 -0.27 11.86
CA ASN A 208 -5.65 -1.06 13.02
C ASN A 208 -7.17 -1.28 13.02
N SER A 209 -7.93 -0.34 12.45
CA SER A 209 -9.38 -0.42 12.34
C SER A 209 -9.87 -1.25 11.15
N SER A 210 -9.01 -1.55 10.18
CA SER A 210 -9.40 -2.26 8.95
C SER A 210 -9.91 -3.70 9.17
N LYS A 211 -9.60 -4.29 10.32
CA LYS A 211 -10.05 -5.63 10.75
C LYS A 211 -11.52 -5.69 11.16
N PHE A 212 -12.14 -4.56 11.47
CA PHE A 212 -13.54 -4.52 11.93
C PHE A 212 -14.50 -4.52 10.73
N CYS A 213 -15.59 -5.28 10.82
CA CYS A 213 -16.60 -5.31 9.76
C CYS A 213 -17.41 -4.01 9.75
N ASP A 214 -17.23 -3.16 8.73
CA ASP A 214 -18.16 -2.04 8.48
C ASP A 214 -19.55 -2.57 8.15
N LYS A 215 -20.59 -1.90 8.67
CA LYS A 215 -21.99 -2.15 8.29
C LYS A 215 -22.17 -1.81 6.81
N MET A 216 -22.11 -2.82 5.94
CA MET A 216 -22.34 -2.66 4.50
C MET A 216 -23.62 -3.40 4.08
N PRO A 217 -24.32 -2.95 3.03
CA PRO A 217 -25.54 -3.60 2.56
C PRO A 217 -25.29 -5.04 2.12
N GLU A 218 -26.23 -5.92 2.48
CA GLU A 218 -26.12 -7.39 2.55
C GLU A 218 -26.05 -8.09 1.18
N LYS A 219 -26.45 -7.42 0.10
CA LYS A 219 -26.53 -8.04 -1.22
C LYS A 219 -25.12 -8.40 -1.71
N TYR A 220 -24.83 -9.70 -1.80
CA TYR A 220 -23.54 -10.30 -2.19
C TYR A 220 -22.44 -10.33 -1.11
N GLN A 221 -22.79 -10.41 0.17
CA GLN A 221 -21.79 -10.56 1.23
C GLN A 221 -21.86 -11.88 1.97
N THR A 222 -20.69 -12.46 2.20
CA THR A 222 -20.49 -13.56 3.14
C THR A 222 -20.21 -13.01 4.54
N LYS A 223 -20.39 -13.87 5.56
CA LYS A 223 -20.01 -13.60 6.95
C LYS A 223 -18.58 -13.06 7.01
N TRP A 224 -18.34 -12.11 7.92
CA TRP A 224 -16.99 -11.63 8.20
C TRP A 224 -16.24 -12.69 9.02
N ASP A 225 -15.35 -13.41 8.35
CA ASP A 225 -14.55 -14.48 8.93
C ASP A 225 -13.06 -14.23 8.62
N LEU A 226 -12.45 -13.32 9.38
CA LEU A 226 -11.06 -12.93 9.16
C LEU A 226 -10.15 -13.77 10.07
N PRO A 227 -9.24 -14.60 9.51
CA PRO A 227 -8.27 -15.33 10.31
C PRO A 227 -7.41 -14.40 11.16
N ASN A 228 -7.33 -14.66 12.48
CA ASN A 228 -6.63 -13.79 13.42
C ASN A 228 -5.14 -13.61 13.12
N ASN A 229 -4.50 -14.64 12.58
CA ASN A 229 -3.09 -14.63 12.19
C ASN A 229 -2.78 -13.74 10.97
N LEU A 230 -3.80 -13.25 10.26
CA LEU A 230 -3.65 -12.31 9.14
C LEU A 230 -3.81 -10.85 9.56
N ILE A 231 -4.25 -10.58 10.79
CA ILE A 231 -4.54 -9.23 11.25
C ILE A 231 -3.22 -8.47 11.42
N ILE A 232 -3.03 -7.44 10.59
CA ILE A 232 -1.91 -6.51 10.70
C ILE A 232 -2.29 -5.40 11.69
N SER A 233 -1.39 -5.11 12.63
CA SER A 233 -1.47 -3.94 13.51
C SER A 233 -0.13 -3.20 13.56
N ILE A 234 -0.16 -1.87 13.52
CA ILE A 234 1.01 -0.97 13.47
C ILE A 234 0.85 0.25 14.40
#